data_AF-A0A2S9T022-F1
#
_entry.id   AF-A0A2S9T022-F1
#
_cell.length_a   1.000
_cell.length_b   1.000
_cell.length_c   1.000
_cell.angle_alpha   90.00
_cell.angle_beta   90.00
_cell.angle_gamma   90.00
#
_symmetry.space_group_name_H-M   'P 1'
#
loop_
_entity.id
_entity.type
_entity.pdbx_description
1 polymer ?
#
loop_
_entity_poly.entity_id
_entity_poly.type
_entity_poly.pdbx_seq_one_letter_code
_entity_poly.pdbx_strand_id
1 'polypeptide(L)'
;MKEDITKWIWQHKDYPNFKYNKLELTDLLTLITPSWMRFNMKKASEFTPMFARFARNVFGVIESDDKKAAKIGIEALENFYKVIGMPKNMREAGVEEDKLEYLSAQATEFGDIGTMTSITKNEALEIYKMAW
;
A
#
# COMPACT_ATOMS: atom_id res chain seq x y z
N MET A 1 -22.84 -9.99 21.08
CA MET A 1 -21.50 -10.15 21.68
C MET A 1 -20.34 -10.35 20.68
N LYS A 2 -20.59 -10.59 19.38
CA LYS A 2 -19.53 -10.55 18.33
C LYS A 2 -19.59 -9.30 17.44
N GLU A 3 -20.69 -8.56 17.45
CA GLU A 3 -20.86 -7.32 16.65
C GLU A 3 -20.37 -6.04 17.35
N ASP A 4 -20.28 -6.03 18.68
CA ASP A 4 -19.91 -4.81 19.43
C ASP A 4 -18.41 -4.55 19.49
N ILE A 5 -17.57 -5.58 19.41
CA ILE A 5 -16.10 -5.40 19.39
C ILE A 5 -15.65 -4.71 18.11
N THR A 6 -16.33 -4.94 16.98
CA THR A 6 -15.99 -4.30 15.71
C THR A 6 -16.37 -2.81 15.69
N LYS A 7 -17.39 -2.40 16.46
CA LYS A 7 -17.79 -1.00 16.60
C LYS A 7 -16.86 -0.18 17.50
N TRP A 8 -16.26 -0.81 18.52
CA TRP A 8 -15.51 -0.09 19.56
C TRP A 8 -14.15 0.43 19.11
N ILE A 9 -13.50 -0.23 18.14
CA ILE A 9 -12.15 0.15 17.69
C ILE A 9 -12.16 1.37 16.75
N TRP A 10 -13.29 1.69 16.08
CA TRP A 10 -13.27 2.62 14.93
C TRP A 10 -14.26 3.79 14.99
N GLN A 11 -14.93 4.01 16.13
CA GLN A 11 -15.84 5.16 16.35
C GLN A 11 -15.39 6.01 17.55
N HIS A 12 -14.09 6.25 17.69
CA HIS A 12 -13.59 7.22 18.66
C HIS A 12 -14.11 8.63 18.33
N LYS A 13 -14.42 9.43 19.36
CA LYS A 13 -14.96 10.79 19.21
C LYS A 13 -14.09 11.72 18.36
N ASP A 14 -12.81 11.39 18.20
CA ASP A 14 -11.85 12.14 17.38
C ASP A 14 -11.92 11.78 15.88
N TYR A 15 -12.72 10.77 15.51
CA TYR A 15 -12.88 10.25 14.14
C TYR A 15 -14.34 10.32 13.63
N PRO A 16 -15.06 11.45 13.75
CA PRO A 16 -16.50 11.49 13.50
C PRO A 16 -16.90 11.31 12.02
N ASN A 17 -15.96 11.37 11.07
CA ASN A 17 -16.26 11.45 9.63
C ASN A 17 -15.60 10.37 8.75
N PHE A 18 -14.87 9.40 9.31
CA PHE A 18 -14.31 8.32 8.49
C PHE A 18 -15.40 7.29 8.19
N LYS A 19 -16.14 7.51 7.09
CA LYS A 19 -17.11 6.54 6.58
C LYS A 19 -16.35 5.31 6.09
N TYR A 20 -16.26 4.30 6.95
CA TYR A 20 -15.64 3.02 6.63
C TYR A 20 -16.52 2.26 5.63
N ASN A 21 -16.08 2.16 4.38
CA ASN A 21 -16.63 1.23 3.40
C ASN A 21 -15.58 0.14 3.14
N LYS A 22 -15.95 -1.12 3.41
CA LYS A 22 -15.02 -2.26 3.30
C LYS A 22 -14.49 -2.46 1.87
N LEU A 23 -15.23 -2.00 0.85
CA LEU A 23 -14.78 -1.96 -0.55
C LEU A 23 -13.67 -0.90 -0.79
N GLU A 24 -13.73 0.25 -0.11
CA GLU A 24 -12.76 1.35 -0.28
C GLU A 24 -11.39 1.04 0.35
N LEU A 25 -11.35 0.20 1.40
CA LEU A 25 -10.09 -0.20 2.05
C LEU A 25 -9.28 -1.23 1.26
N THR A 26 -9.95 -2.16 0.57
CA THR A 26 -9.26 -3.04 -0.37
C THR A 26 -8.62 -2.23 -1.49
N ASP A 27 -9.31 -1.21 -1.98
CA ASP A 27 -8.80 -0.33 -3.02
C ASP A 27 -7.55 0.42 -2.56
N LEU A 28 -7.56 1.00 -1.35
CA LEU A 28 -6.40 1.70 -0.79
C LEU A 28 -5.15 0.82 -0.65
N LEU A 29 -5.29 -0.43 -0.20
CA LEU A 29 -4.14 -1.34 -0.06
C LEU A 29 -3.52 -1.66 -1.44
N THR A 30 -4.34 -1.92 -2.44
CA THR A 30 -3.88 -2.14 -3.81
C THR A 30 -3.15 -0.92 -4.37
N LEU A 31 -3.65 0.29 -4.12
CA LEU A 31 -3.08 1.54 -4.64
C LEU A 31 -1.68 1.82 -4.07
N ILE A 32 -1.44 1.50 -2.80
CA ILE A 32 -0.14 1.73 -2.17
C ILE A 32 0.88 0.63 -2.47
N THR A 33 0.44 -0.55 -2.92
CA THR A 33 1.30 -1.74 -3.08
C THR A 33 2.51 -1.48 -4.00
N PRO A 34 2.35 -0.90 -5.22
CA PRO A 34 3.49 -0.59 -6.09
C PRO A 34 4.53 0.34 -5.44
N SER A 35 4.05 1.36 -4.74
CA SER A 35 4.90 2.32 -4.03
C SER A 35 5.59 1.71 -2.82
N TRP A 36 4.90 0.85 -2.07
CA TRP A 36 5.47 0.05 -0.99
C TRP A 36 6.55 -0.91 -1.51
N MET A 37 6.34 -1.59 -2.65
CA MET A 37 7.35 -2.45 -3.26
C MET A 37 8.59 -1.64 -3.64
N ARG A 38 8.42 -0.49 -4.31
CA ARG A 38 9.53 0.43 -4.66
C ARG A 38 10.28 0.94 -3.44
N PHE A 39 9.57 1.26 -2.36
CA PHE A 39 10.16 1.70 -1.11
C PHE A 39 11.01 0.58 -0.48
N ASN A 40 10.47 -0.63 -0.36
CA ASN A 40 11.19 -1.77 0.22
C ASN A 40 12.39 -2.20 -0.62
N MET A 41 12.32 -2.10 -1.95
CA MET A 41 13.49 -2.34 -2.81
C MET A 41 14.66 -1.38 -2.51
N LYS A 42 14.39 -0.19 -1.96
CA LYS A 42 15.42 0.76 -1.51
C LYS A 42 15.84 0.50 -0.07
N LYS A 43 14.88 0.36 0.85
CA LYS A 43 15.12 0.26 2.29
C LYS A 43 15.66 -1.11 2.72
N ALA A 44 15.12 -2.18 2.14
CA ALA A 44 15.40 -3.57 2.47
C ALA A 44 15.63 -4.37 1.18
N SER A 45 16.71 -4.00 0.49
CA SER A 45 17.04 -4.51 -0.85
C SER A 45 17.23 -6.03 -0.91
N GLU A 46 17.50 -6.68 0.22
CA GLU A 46 17.56 -8.14 0.38
C GLU A 46 16.23 -8.84 0.00
N PHE A 47 15.10 -8.13 0.01
CA PHE A 47 13.81 -8.67 -0.42
C PHE A 47 13.53 -8.46 -1.92
N THR A 48 14.41 -7.78 -2.66
CA THR A 48 14.26 -7.60 -4.13
C THR A 48 14.04 -8.93 -4.89
N PRO A 49 14.74 -10.05 -4.57
CA PRO A 49 14.50 -11.34 -5.21
C PRO A 49 13.06 -11.87 -5.01
N MET A 50 12.40 -11.50 -3.91
CA MET A 50 10.98 -11.86 -3.68
C MET A 50 10.07 -11.17 -4.69
N PHE A 51 10.28 -9.87 -4.94
CA PHE A 51 9.51 -9.12 -5.92
C PHE A 51 9.83 -9.55 -7.36
N ALA A 52 11.09 -9.91 -7.64
CA ALA A 52 11.48 -10.49 -8.91
C ALA A 52 10.77 -11.83 -9.17
N ARG A 53 10.71 -12.70 -8.15
CA ARG A 53 9.98 -13.97 -8.22
C ARG A 53 8.49 -13.75 -8.45
N PHE A 54 7.88 -12.78 -7.78
CA PHE A 54 6.50 -12.36 -8.04
C PHE A 54 6.31 -11.94 -9.51
N ALA A 55 7.18 -11.08 -10.04
CA ALA A 55 7.13 -10.62 -11.42
C ALA A 55 7.19 -11.78 -12.43
N ARG A 56 8.12 -12.71 -12.24
CA ARG A 56 8.30 -13.88 -13.13
C ARG A 56 7.11 -14.83 -13.05
N ASN A 57 6.64 -15.14 -11.85
CA ASN A 57 5.63 -16.18 -11.65
C ASN A 57 4.20 -15.70 -11.93
N VAL A 58 3.89 -14.43 -11.64
CA VAL A 58 2.53 -13.88 -11.77
C VAL A 58 2.32 -13.19 -13.10
N PHE A 59 3.32 -12.44 -13.56
CA PHE A 59 3.24 -11.65 -14.80
C PHE A 59 4.08 -12.22 -15.95
N GLY A 60 4.75 -13.35 -15.76
CA GLY A 60 5.52 -14.01 -16.82
C GLY A 60 6.75 -13.20 -17.27
N VAL A 61 7.29 -12.32 -16.43
CA VAL A 61 8.46 -11.49 -16.77
C VAL A 61 9.67 -12.39 -17.07
N ILE A 62 10.31 -12.20 -18.22
CA ILE A 62 11.54 -12.91 -18.63
C ILE A 62 12.73 -11.96 -18.49
N GLU A 63 13.24 -11.82 -17.27
CA GLU A 63 14.42 -11.01 -16.94
C GLU A 63 15.18 -11.69 -15.80
N SER A 64 16.49 -11.85 -15.95
CA SER A 64 17.34 -12.58 -15.01
C SER A 64 17.86 -11.70 -13.88
N ASP A 65 18.06 -10.40 -14.11
CA ASP A 65 18.41 -9.45 -13.06
C ASP A 65 17.20 -9.18 -12.15
N ASP A 66 17.32 -9.51 -10.87
CA ASP A 66 16.20 -9.40 -9.93
C ASP A 66 15.69 -7.96 -9.77
N LYS A 67 16.58 -6.97 -9.81
CA LYS A 67 16.19 -5.57 -9.66
C LYS A 67 15.39 -5.08 -10.86
N LYS A 68 15.78 -5.45 -12.08
CA LYS A 68 15.03 -5.16 -13.31
C LYS A 68 13.73 -5.95 -13.34
N ALA A 69 13.75 -7.25 -13.05
CA ALA A 69 12.55 -8.09 -13.04
C ALA A 69 11.51 -7.56 -12.05
N ALA A 70 11.91 -7.17 -10.85
CA ALA A 70 11.03 -6.56 -9.85
C ALA A 70 10.40 -5.26 -10.35
N LYS A 71 11.18 -4.37 -11.00
CA LYS A 71 10.65 -3.13 -11.57
C LYS A 71 9.60 -3.40 -12.65
N ILE A 72 9.90 -4.30 -13.59
CA ILE A 72 8.96 -4.70 -14.65
C ILE A 72 7.68 -5.28 -14.02
N GLY A 73 7.81 -6.10 -12.98
CA GLY A 73 6.66 -6.66 -12.26
C GLY A 73 5.78 -5.62 -11.56
N ILE A 74 6.39 -4.57 -10.99
CA ILE A 74 5.67 -3.45 -10.39
C ILE A 74 4.89 -2.68 -11.46
N GLU A 75 5.50 -2.41 -12.61
CA GLU A 75 4.83 -1.75 -13.74
C GLU A 75 3.70 -2.62 -14.32
N ALA A 76 3.89 -3.95 -14.37
CA ALA A 76 2.86 -4.90 -14.79
C ALA A 76 1.67 -4.92 -13.82
N LEU A 77 1.93 -4.81 -12.51
CA LEU A 77 0.88 -4.69 -11.48
C LEU A 77 0.06 -3.41 -11.63
N GLU A 78 0.71 -2.27 -11.86
CA GLU A 78 0.04 -1.00 -12.12
C GLU A 78 -0.82 -1.05 -13.39
N ASN A 79 -0.31 -1.67 -14.45
CA ASN A 79 -1.07 -1.90 -15.68
C ASN A 79 -2.25 -2.84 -15.46
N PHE A 80 -2.09 -3.87 -14.64
CA PHE A 80 -3.19 -4.77 -14.28
C PHE A 80 -4.32 -4.00 -13.59
N TYR A 81 -4.02 -3.14 -12.61
CA TYR A 81 -5.01 -2.28 -11.95
C TYR A 81 -5.81 -1.44 -12.96
N LYS A 82 -5.12 -0.85 -13.94
CA LYS A 82 -5.77 -0.12 -15.03
C LYS A 82 -6.72 -0.98 -15.85
N VAL A 83 -6.34 -2.22 -16.16
CA VAL A 83 -7.18 -3.16 -16.95
C VAL A 83 -8.45 -3.54 -16.21
N ILE A 84 -8.38 -3.72 -14.89
CA ILE A 84 -9.55 -4.10 -14.07
C ILE A 84 -10.37 -2.89 -13.60
N GLY A 85 -10.05 -1.68 -14.06
CA GLY A 85 -10.81 -0.47 -13.77
C GLY A 85 -10.58 0.11 -12.37
N MET A 86 -9.47 -0.25 -11.71
CA MET A 86 -9.10 0.37 -10.44
C MET A 86 -8.48 1.76 -10.67
N PRO A 87 -8.59 2.68 -9.68
CA PRO A 87 -7.86 3.94 -9.72
C PRO A 87 -6.35 3.70 -9.85
N LYS A 88 -5.61 4.65 -10.45
CA LYS A 88 -4.15 4.48 -10.60
C LYS A 88 -3.35 4.87 -9.37
N ASN A 89 -3.91 5.73 -8.53
CA ASN A 89 -3.27 6.28 -7.35
C ASN A 89 -4.32 6.74 -6.32
N MET A 90 -3.87 7.15 -5.14
CA MET A 90 -4.74 7.60 -4.07
C MET A 90 -5.53 8.86 -4.45
N ARG A 91 -4.96 9.75 -5.28
CA ARG A 91 -5.67 10.93 -5.79
C ARG A 91 -6.88 10.55 -6.65
N GLU A 92 -6.72 9.62 -7.59
CA GLU A 92 -7.84 9.13 -8.43
C GLU A 92 -8.89 8.39 -7.61
N ALA A 93 -8.52 7.81 -6.47
CA ALA A 93 -9.45 7.21 -5.51
C ALA A 93 -10.14 8.23 -4.58
N GLY A 94 -9.88 9.53 -4.74
CA GLY A 94 -10.52 10.59 -3.98
C GLY A 94 -9.83 10.96 -2.66
N VAL A 95 -8.60 10.51 -2.43
CA VAL A 95 -7.83 10.91 -1.24
C VAL A 95 -7.21 12.29 -1.44
N GLU A 96 -7.56 13.22 -0.57
CA GLU A 96 -6.95 14.55 -0.51
C GLU A 96 -5.51 14.47 0.02
N GLU A 97 -4.60 15.26 -0.55
CA GLU A 97 -3.17 15.27 -0.18
C GLU A 97 -2.96 15.61 1.31
N ASP A 98 -3.79 16.50 1.86
CA ASP A 98 -3.71 16.93 3.27
C ASP A 98 -4.10 15.81 4.26
N LYS A 99 -4.76 14.74 3.78
CA LYS A 99 -5.11 13.57 4.60
C LYS A 99 -3.99 12.55 4.71
N LEU A 100 -2.94 12.61 3.88
CA LEU A 100 -1.89 11.61 3.87
C LEU A 100 -1.14 11.52 5.21
N GLU A 101 -0.94 12.67 5.88
CA GLU A 101 -0.31 12.76 7.21
C GLU A 101 -1.16 12.08 8.30
N TYR A 102 -2.47 12.29 8.23
CA TYR A 102 -3.41 11.67 9.15
C TYR A 102 -3.50 10.16 8.90
N LEU A 103 -3.55 9.73 7.63
CA LEU A 103 -3.57 8.31 7.28
C LEU A 103 -2.30 7.60 7.75
N SER A 104 -1.13 8.24 7.63
CA SER A 104 0.14 7.62 8.07
C SER A 104 0.19 7.49 9.60
N ALA A 105 -0.29 8.50 10.32
CA ALA A 105 -0.43 8.44 11.78
C ALA A 105 -1.37 7.31 12.21
N GLN A 106 -2.50 7.16 11.51
CA GLN A 106 -3.47 6.10 11.79
C GLN A 106 -2.95 4.70 11.48
N ALA A 107 -2.24 4.53 10.36
CA ALA A 107 -1.62 3.26 10.04
C ALA A 107 -0.61 2.82 11.11
N THR A 108 0.03 3.77 11.80
CA THR A 108 1.10 3.53 12.79
C THR A 108 0.70 3.86 14.22
N GLU A 109 -0.60 3.92 14.53
CA GLU A 109 -1.12 4.30 15.85
C GLU A 109 -0.60 3.38 16.97
N PHE A 110 -0.41 2.10 16.67
CA PHE A 110 0.11 1.10 17.61
C PHE A 110 1.62 0.86 17.48
N GLY A 111 2.33 1.77 16.81
CA GLY A 111 3.76 1.68 16.53
C GLY A 111 4.05 1.40 15.06
N ASP A 112 5.33 1.10 14.78
CA ASP A 112 5.78 0.75 13.44
C ASP A 112 5.04 -0.47 12.89
N ILE A 113 4.80 -0.47 11.58
CA ILE A 113 4.08 -1.53 10.88
C ILE A 113 4.99 -2.36 9.96
N GLY A 114 4.56 -3.57 9.65
CA GLY A 114 5.22 -4.43 8.66
C GLY A 114 6.06 -5.54 9.29
N THR A 115 5.96 -6.74 8.70
CA THR A 115 6.69 -7.94 9.16
C THR A 115 7.99 -8.15 8.40
N MET A 116 8.02 -7.79 7.12
CA MET A 116 9.20 -7.88 6.26
C MET A 116 10.20 -6.77 6.56
N THR A 117 9.69 -5.57 6.85
CA THR A 117 10.49 -4.39 7.19
C THR A 117 9.66 -3.53 8.13
N SER A 118 10.27 -3.03 9.21
CA SER A 118 9.63 -2.05 10.10
C SER A 118 9.43 -0.76 9.33
N ILE A 119 8.21 -0.22 9.29
CA ILE A 119 7.85 1.02 8.61
C ILE A 119 7.36 1.99 9.67
N THR A 120 8.11 3.06 9.85
CA THR A 120 7.75 4.17 10.76
C THR A 120 6.64 5.03 10.16
N LYS A 121 6.00 5.87 10.98
CA LYS A 121 5.01 6.86 10.51
C LYS A 121 5.51 7.68 9.32
N ASN A 122 6.75 8.20 9.40
CA ASN A 122 7.32 9.07 8.36
C ASN A 122 7.54 8.31 7.05
N GLU A 123 7.88 7.04 7.13
CA GLU A 123 8.08 6.18 5.96
C GLU A 123 6.75 5.75 5.36
N ALA A 124 5.74 5.49 6.19
CA ALA A 124 4.36 5.28 5.71
C ALA A 124 3.85 6.53 4.96
N LEU A 125 4.14 7.73 5.46
CA LEU A 125 3.84 8.98 4.75
C LEU A 125 4.59 9.08 3.42
N GLU A 126 5.87 8.71 3.36
CA GLU A 126 6.64 8.69 2.11
C GLU A 126 6.00 7.75 1.09
N ILE A 127 5.62 6.53 1.51
CA ILE A 127 4.92 5.56 0.66
C ILE A 127 3.60 6.12 0.16
N TYR A 128 2.82 6.78 1.02
CA TYR A 128 1.56 7.41 0.64
C TYR A 128 1.75 8.56 -0.35
N LYS A 129 2.78 9.41 -0.15
CA LYS A 129 3.16 10.45 -1.12
C LYS A 129 3.61 9.88 -2.46
N MET A 130 4.31 8.74 -2.45
CA MET A 130 4.67 8.03 -3.68
C MET A 130 3.46 7.42 -4.39
N ALA A 131 2.40 7.10 -3.66
CA ALA A 131 1.16 6.49 -4.16
C ALA A 131 0.04 7.50 -4.44
N TRP A 132 0.28 8.80 -4.24
CA TRP A 132 -0.72 9.85 -4.42
C TRP A 132 -0.84 10.31 -5.87
#